data_AF-A0A372GUG0-F1
#
_entry.id   AF-A0A372GUG0-F1
#
_cell.length_a   1.000
_cell.length_b   1.000
_cell.length_c   1.000
_cell.angle_alpha   90.00
_cell.angle_beta   90.00
_cell.angle_gamma   90.00
#
_symmetry.space_group_name_H-M   'P 1'
#
loop_
_entity.id
_entity.type
_entity.pdbx_description
1 polymer ?
#
loop_
_entity_poly.entity_id
_entity_poly.type
_entity_poly.pdbx_seq_one_letter_code
_entity_poly.pdbx_strand_id
1 'polypeptide(L)'
;MELENDMVDLLRDIKGLLSHQKKVMNVDDLVAYTGLSKSKIYKLTQLRLIPMGGNKHIRQKFFDKDIIDAWLLGEPNLSDDYLEREFNKQLPRKRK
;
A
#
# COMPACT_ATOMS: atom_id res chain seq x y z
N MET A 1 -23.22 -26.51 18.75
CA MET A 1 -23.86 -25.57 17.82
C MET A 1 -23.36 -24.15 18.07
N GLU A 2 -23.51 -23.56 19.26
CA GLU A 2 -22.94 -22.22 19.56
C GLU A 2 -21.41 -22.20 19.48
N LEU A 3 -20.74 -23.16 20.12
CA LEU A 3 -19.28 -23.28 20.11
C LEU A 3 -18.68 -23.51 18.70
N GLU A 4 -19.47 -24.10 17.80
CA GLU A 4 -19.08 -24.34 16.41
C GLU A 4 -19.22 -23.06 15.56
N ASN A 5 -20.25 -22.26 15.82
CA ASN A 5 -20.41 -20.93 15.21
C ASN A 5 -19.30 -19.97 15.64
N ASP A 6 -18.95 -19.96 16.93
CA ASP A 6 -17.85 -19.14 17.46
C ASP A 6 -16.51 -19.50 16.82
N MET A 7 -16.25 -20.80 16.60
CA MET A 7 -15.05 -21.26 15.88
C MET A 7 -15.05 -20.81 14.42
N VAL A 8 -16.20 -20.83 13.74
CA VAL A 8 -16.31 -20.37 12.34
C VAL A 8 -16.03 -18.87 12.22
N ASP A 9 -16.52 -18.07 13.15
CA ASP A 9 -16.29 -16.62 13.13
C ASP A 9 -14.83 -16.28 13.46
N LEU A 10 -14.21 -16.97 14.43
CA LEU A 10 -12.78 -16.83 14.70
C LEU A 10 -11.92 -17.20 13.47
N LEU A 11 -12.29 -18.25 12.73
CA LEU A 11 -11.60 -18.63 11.50
C LEU A 11 -11.76 -17.58 10.39
N ARG A 12 -12.91 -16.91 10.30
CA ARG A 12 -13.13 -15.79 9.37
C ARG A 12 -12.24 -14.61 9.71
N ASP A 13 -12.13 -14.25 10.99
CA ASP A 13 -11.28 -13.16 11.45
C ASP A 13 -9.81 -13.44 11.18
N ILE A 14 -9.34 -14.66 11.49
CA ILE A 14 -7.97 -15.09 11.18
C ILE A 14 -7.69 -15.03 9.68
N LYS A 15 -8.62 -15.52 8.85
CA LYS A 15 -8.50 -15.44 7.38
C LYS A 15 -8.42 -13.99 6.91
N GLY A 16 -9.21 -13.10 7.51
CA GLY A 16 -9.14 -11.66 7.30
C GLY A 16 -7.74 -11.12 7.61
N LEU A 17 -7.23 -11.35 8.81
CA LEU A 17 -5.90 -10.90 9.24
C LEU A 17 -4.77 -11.41 8.33
N LEU A 18 -4.81 -12.68 7.93
CA LEU A 18 -3.81 -13.26 7.03
C LEU A 18 -3.84 -12.64 5.63
N SER A 19 -5.02 -12.23 5.15
CA SER A 19 -5.13 -11.57 3.84
C SER A 19 -4.41 -10.21 3.78
N HIS A 20 -4.29 -9.52 4.92
CA HIS A 20 -3.57 -8.25 5.04
C HIS A 20 -2.04 -8.39 5.10
N GLN A 21 -1.52 -9.61 5.28
CA GLN A 21 -0.07 -9.89 5.30
C GLN A 21 0.54 -10.08 3.91
N LYS A 22 -0.28 -10.02 2.84
CA LYS A 22 0.23 -10.14 1.47
C LYS A 22 1.15 -8.97 1.14
N LYS A 23 2.38 -9.27 0.72
CA LYS A 23 3.30 -8.26 0.17
C LYS A 23 2.80 -7.69 -1.16
N VAL A 24 2.19 -8.53 -1.98
CA VAL A 24 1.66 -8.15 -3.30
C VAL A 24 0.14 -8.27 -3.29
N MET A 25 -0.51 -7.15 -3.59
CA MET A 25 -1.97 -7.03 -3.66
C MET A 25 -2.45 -7.01 -5.10
N ASN A 26 -3.56 -7.67 -5.39
CA ASN A 26 -4.33 -7.42 -6.61
C ASN A 26 -5.33 -6.26 -6.39
N VAL A 27 -6.15 -5.96 -7.40
CA VAL A 27 -7.13 -4.86 -7.31
C VAL A 27 -8.15 -5.08 -6.20
N ASP A 28 -8.64 -6.31 -6.00
CA ASP A 28 -9.66 -6.60 -4.99
C ASP A 28 -9.06 -6.55 -3.57
N ASP A 29 -7.81 -7.03 -3.41
CA ASP A 29 -7.04 -6.86 -2.17
C ASP A 29 -6.87 -5.36 -1.84
N LEU A 30 -6.55 -4.53 -2.85
CA LEU A 30 -6.36 -3.09 -2.66
C LEU A 30 -7.68 -2.36 -2.33
N VAL A 31 -8.82 -2.79 -2.88
CA VAL A 31 -10.14 -2.28 -2.50
C VAL A 31 -10.42 -2.57 -1.03
N ALA A 32 -10.20 -3.82 -0.61
CA ALA A 32 -10.40 -4.23 0.77
C ALA A 32 -9.47 -3.47 1.73
N TYR A 33 -8.23 -3.23 1.31
CA TYR A 33 -7.22 -2.57 2.12
C TYR A 33 -7.43 -1.06 2.27
N THR A 34 -7.72 -0.35 1.16
CA THR A 34 -7.77 1.13 1.14
C THR A 34 -9.18 1.69 1.32
N GLY A 35 -10.22 0.87 1.15
CA GLY A 35 -11.61 1.32 1.08
C GLY A 35 -11.97 2.11 -0.18
N LEU A 36 -11.03 2.30 -1.11
CA LEU A 36 -11.30 2.98 -2.39
C LEU A 36 -12.13 2.10 -3.31
N SER A 37 -13.05 2.72 -4.04
CA SER A 37 -13.84 1.98 -5.04
C SER A 37 -12.95 1.46 -6.17
N LYS A 38 -13.32 0.31 -6.74
CA LYS A 38 -12.62 -0.30 -7.87
C LYS A 38 -12.49 0.65 -9.07
N SER A 39 -13.52 1.45 -9.33
CA SER A 39 -13.50 2.51 -10.37
C SER A 39 -12.45 3.58 -10.08
N LYS A 40 -12.33 4.03 -8.83
CA LYS A 40 -11.31 5.00 -8.42
C LYS A 40 -9.90 4.45 -8.61
N ILE A 41 -9.65 3.19 -8.22
CA ILE A 41 -8.35 2.52 -8.40
C ILE A 41 -7.99 2.43 -9.89
N TYR A 42 -8.92 2.02 -10.76
CA TYR A 42 -8.66 1.97 -12.19
C TYR A 42 -8.39 3.35 -12.80
N LYS A 43 -9.12 4.39 -12.37
CA LYS A 43 -8.85 5.77 -12.80
C LYS A 43 -7.44 6.22 -12.42
N LEU A 44 -7.01 5.96 -11.18
CA LEU A 44 -5.66 6.28 -10.71
C LEU A 44 -4.59 5.50 -11.48
N THR A 45 -4.84 4.22 -11.74
CA THR A 45 -3.95 3.33 -12.51
C THR A 45 -3.75 3.85 -13.94
N GLN A 46 -4.85 4.21 -14.61
CA GLN A 46 -4.82 4.75 -15.97
C GLN A 46 -4.03 6.07 -16.06
N LEU A 47 -4.21 6.95 -15.06
CA LEU A 47 -3.51 8.23 -14.95
C LEU A 47 -2.09 8.10 -14.39
N ARG A 48 -1.65 6.88 -14.03
CA ARG A 48 -0.37 6.61 -13.35
C ARG A 48 -0.17 7.44 -12.06
N LEU A 49 -1.27 7.71 -11.35
CA LEU A 49 -1.27 8.46 -10.09
C LEU A 49 -1.14 7.57 -8.86
N ILE A 50 -1.25 6.26 -9.04
CA ILE A 50 -1.01 5.24 -8.01
C ILE A 50 0.17 4.36 -8.42
N PRO A 51 1.13 4.07 -7.52
CA PRO A 51 2.22 3.15 -7.81
C PRO A 51 1.67 1.78 -8.18
N MET A 52 2.16 1.19 -9.27
CA MET A 52 1.63 -0.08 -9.77
C MET A 52 2.72 -0.90 -10.47
N GLY A 53 2.59 -2.23 -10.39
CA GLY A 53 3.45 -3.16 -11.11
C GLY A 53 3.28 -3.06 -12.63
N GLY A 54 4.40 -3.07 -13.34
CA GLY A 54 4.49 -2.87 -14.79
C GLY A 54 4.73 -4.14 -15.62
N ASN A 55 4.42 -5.34 -15.10
CA ASN A 55 4.69 -6.58 -15.83
C ASN A 55 3.88 -6.64 -17.14
N LYS A 56 4.58 -6.62 -18.28
CA LYS A 56 3.98 -6.60 -19.63
C LYS A 56 3.31 -7.92 -20.02
N HIS A 57 3.63 -9.01 -19.34
CA HIS A 57 3.08 -10.34 -19.62
C HIS A 57 1.78 -10.63 -18.88
N ILE A 58 1.39 -9.79 -17.92
CA ILE A 58 0.20 -10.01 -17.10
C ILE A 58 -0.78 -8.85 -17.28
N ARG A 59 -2.02 -9.18 -17.69
CA ARG A 59 -3.08 -8.19 -17.89
C ARG A 59 -3.57 -7.57 -16.57
N GLN A 60 -3.57 -8.36 -15.50
CA GLN A 60 -3.99 -7.91 -14.18
C GLN A 60 -2.96 -6.96 -13.56
N LYS A 61 -3.46 -5.99 -12.78
CA LYS A 61 -2.62 -5.05 -12.04
C LYS A 61 -2.34 -5.57 -10.64
N PHE A 62 -1.09 -5.40 -10.23
CA PHE A 62 -0.59 -5.74 -8.91
C PHE A 62 0.09 -4.54 -8.28
N PHE A 63 0.08 -4.52 -6.95
CA PHE A 63 0.53 -3.42 -6.12
C PHE A 63 1.41 -3.98 -5.02
N ASP A 64 2.55 -3.33 -4.76
CA ASP A 64 3.39 -3.67 -3.61
C ASP A 64 2.85 -2.92 -2.39
N LYS A 65 2.61 -3.64 -1.29
CA LYS A 65 2.00 -3.09 -0.09
C LYS A 65 2.84 -1.97 0.52
N ASP A 66 4.14 -2.14 0.62
CA ASP A 66 5.02 -1.16 1.27
C ASP A 66 5.04 0.15 0.47
N ILE A 67 5.03 0.04 -0.87
CA ILE A 67 4.96 1.20 -1.77
C ILE A 67 3.60 1.90 -1.68
N ILE A 68 2.50 1.13 -1.58
CA ILE A 68 1.16 1.69 -1.41
C ILE A 68 1.04 2.39 -0.05
N ASP A 69 1.57 1.82 1.02
CA ASP A 69 1.55 2.43 2.35
C ASP A 69 2.28 3.78 2.33
N ALA A 70 3.48 3.82 1.75
CA ALA A 70 4.23 5.06 1.55
C ALA A 70 3.42 6.09 0.74
N TRP A 71 2.80 5.67 -0.37
CA TRP A 71 1.98 6.55 -1.21
C TRP A 71 0.73 7.07 -0.49
N LEU A 72 0.05 6.24 0.31
CA LEU A 72 -1.10 6.64 1.12
C LEU A 72 -0.73 7.67 2.18
N LEU A 73 0.49 7.57 2.74
CA LEU A 73 1.09 8.55 3.64
C LEU A 73 1.59 9.81 2.92
N GLY A 74 1.54 9.83 1.59
CA GLY A 74 2.01 10.95 0.76
C GLY A 74 3.54 11.01 0.63
N GLU A 75 4.23 9.88 0.71
CA GLU A 75 5.67 9.82 0.55
C GLU A 75 6.13 9.94 -0.93
N PRO A 76 7.31 10.56 -1.19
CA PRO A 76 8.21 11.14 -0.21
C PRO A 76 7.59 12.35 0.48
N ASN A 77 7.83 12.51 1.78
CA ASN A 77 7.35 13.66 2.52
C ASN A 77 7.92 14.94 1.88
N LEU A 78 7.08 15.70 1.15
CA LEU A 78 7.51 16.92 0.45
C LEU A 78 7.36 18.18 1.32
N SER A 79 7.18 18.04 2.63
CA SER A 79 7.17 19.21 3.52
C SER A 79 8.54 19.90 3.51
N ASP A 80 8.52 21.24 3.62
CA ASP A 80 9.73 22.06 3.63
C ASP A 80 10.72 21.61 4.71
N ASP A 81 10.23 21.28 5.93
CA ASP A 81 11.06 20.78 7.04
C ASP A 81 11.72 19.43 6.71
N TYR A 82 11.04 18.51 6.03
CA TYR A 82 11.64 17.25 5.61
C TYR A 82 12.71 17.48 4.52
N LEU A 83 12.40 18.29 3.51
CA LEU A 83 13.32 18.59 2.42
C LEU A 83 14.58 19.30 2.92
N GLU A 84 14.43 20.26 3.85
CA GLU A 84 15.55 20.97 4.47
C GLU A 84 16.44 20.03 5.30
N ARG A 85 15.84 19.12 6.08
CA ARG A 85 16.59 18.10 6.84
C ARG A 85 17.36 17.16 5.92
N GLU A 86 16.73 16.69 4.85
CA GLU A 86 17.37 15.77 3.91
C GLU A 86 18.51 16.45 3.14
N PHE A 87 18.31 17.70 2.73
CA PHE A 87 19.36 18.54 2.15
C PHE A 87 20.54 18.72 3.12
N ASN A 88 20.27 19.06 4.38
CA ASN A 88 21.30 19.25 5.40
C ASN A 88 22.12 17.99 5.70
N LYS A 89 21.56 16.78 5.56
CA LYS A 89 22.32 15.52 5.70
C LYS A 89 23.36 15.33 4.60
N GLN A 90 23.09 15.82 3.39
CA GLN A 90 23.99 15.69 2.24
C GLN A 90 25.13 16.72 2.25
N LEU A 91 25.05 17.75 3.09
CA LEU A 91 26.12 18.73 3.21
C LEU A 91 27.35 18.09 3.87
N PRO A 92 28.55 18.19 3.25
CA PRO A 92 29.77 17.68 3.86
C PRO A 92 30.03 18.43 5.16
N ARG A 93 30.10 17.69 6.26
CA ARG A 93 30.50 18.25 7.56
C ARG A 93 31.91 18.80 7.45
N LYS A 94 32.06 20.13 7.44
CA LYS A 94 33.37 20.77 7.58
C LYS A 94 33.99 20.27 8.88
N ARG A 95 35.02 19.42 8.76
CA ARG A 95 35.91 19.07 9.87
C ARG A 95 36.65 20.36 10.26
N LYS A 96 36.41 20.84 11.47
CA LYS A 96 37.30 21.81 12.14
C LYS A 96 38.58 21.10 12.54
#